data_AF-Q2ITM3-F1
#
_entry.id   AF-Q2ITM3-F1
#
_cell.length_a   1.000
_cell.length_b   1.000
_cell.length_c   1.000
_cell.angle_alpha   90.00
_cell.angle_beta   90.00
_cell.angle_gamma   90.00
#
_symmetry.space_group_name_H-M   'P 1'
#
loop_
_entity.id
_entity.type
_entity.pdbx_description
1 polymer ?
#
loop_
_entity_poly.entity_id
_entity_poly.type
_entity_poly.pdbx_seq_one_letter_code
_entity_poly.pdbx_strand_id
1 'polypeptide(L)'
;MTLQLAPPKSPDKIRVLCTKCRVPFREKIRNVREGTQVQCPNCNRLITFSTDSADLGVQRAFTEVRRIKNGLMLSIHRSSDDDGL
;
A
#
# COMPACT_ATOMS: atom_id res chain seq x y z
N MET A 1 -29.34 17.67 -12.37
CA MET A 1 -28.40 17.30 -11.29
C MET A 1 -27.43 16.30 -11.88
N THR A 2 -26.23 16.73 -12.25
CA THR A 2 -25.20 15.83 -12.79
C THR A 2 -24.69 14.95 -11.64
N LEU A 3 -25.04 13.66 -11.67
CA LEU A 3 -24.38 12.67 -10.81
C LEU A 3 -22.90 12.63 -11.22
N GLN A 4 -22.06 13.37 -10.50
CA GLN A 4 -20.64 13.14 -10.51
C GLN A 4 -20.41 11.80 -9.82
N LEU A 5 -20.33 10.72 -10.60
CA LEU A 5 -19.71 9.49 -10.15
C LEU A 5 -18.28 9.87 -9.79
N ALA A 6 -18.01 10.05 -8.50
CA ALA A 6 -16.64 10.14 -8.01
C ALA A 6 -15.90 8.93 -8.58
N PRO A 7 -14.77 9.12 -9.29
CA PRO A 7 -14.02 8.00 -9.82
C PRO A 7 -13.75 7.03 -8.67
N PRO A 8 -13.87 5.71 -8.87
CA PRO A 8 -13.63 4.74 -7.82
C PRO A 8 -12.27 5.08 -7.21
N LYS A 9 -12.29 5.56 -5.96
CA LYS A 9 -11.08 6.06 -5.30
C LYS A 9 -10.13 4.88 -5.23
N SER A 10 -9.02 4.97 -5.95
CA SER A 10 -7.92 4.03 -5.77
C SER A 10 -7.53 4.08 -4.29
N PRO A 11 -7.27 2.94 -3.63
CA PRO A 11 -6.81 2.92 -2.25
C PRO A 11 -5.63 3.88 -2.09
N ASP A 12 -5.70 4.87 -1.22
CA ASP A 12 -4.52 5.71 -0.94
C ASP A 12 -3.48 4.96 -0.08
N LYS A 13 -3.82 3.78 0.47
CA LYS A 13 -3.00 3.01 1.41
C LYS A 13 -2.95 1.54 1.01
N ILE A 14 -1.79 0.92 1.18
CA ILE A 14 -1.54 -0.52 0.96
C ILE A 14 -0.98 -1.18 2.21
N ARG A 15 -1.09 -2.51 2.29
CA ARG A 15 -0.46 -3.29 3.36
C ARG A 15 0.94 -3.73 2.94
N VAL A 16 1.92 -3.42 3.77
CA VAL A 16 3.32 -3.80 3.59
C VAL A 16 3.73 -4.71 4.73
N LEU A 17 4.32 -5.86 4.44
CA LEU A 17 4.82 -6.77 5.46
C LEU A 17 6.30 -6.47 5.74
N CYS A 18 6.64 -6.11 6.98
CA CYS A 18 8.03 -5.99 7.36
C CYS A 18 8.66 -7.39 7.51
N THR A 19 9.73 -7.68 6.76
CA THR A 19 10.45 -8.95 6.82
C THR A 19 11.20 -9.15 8.15
N LYS A 20 11.58 -8.05 8.82
CA LYS A 20 12.31 -8.04 10.09
C LYS A 20 11.43 -8.40 11.30
N CYS A 21 10.37 -7.64 11.54
CA CYS A 21 9.46 -7.88 12.68
C CYS A 21 8.25 -8.73 12.32
N ARG A 22 8.06 -9.07 11.04
CA ARG A 22 6.90 -9.81 10.52
C ARG A 22 5.55 -9.16 10.82
N VAL A 23 5.55 -7.86 11.11
CA VAL A 23 4.33 -7.07 11.35
C VAL A 23 3.90 -6.40 10.04
N PRO A 24 2.66 -6.62 9.59
CA PRO A 24 2.09 -5.88 8.48
C PRO A 24 1.67 -4.48 8.92
N PHE A 25 2.08 -3.45 8.19
CA PHE A 25 1.69 -2.06 8.43
C PHE A 25 1.01 -1.47 7.19
N ARG A 26 0.27 -0.38 7.37
CA ARG A 26 -0.42 0.31 6.27
C ARG A 26 0.41 1.53 5.86
N GLU A 27 0.86 1.55 4.61
CA GLU A 27 1.67 2.62 4.05
C GLU A 27 0.93 3.31 2.90
N LYS A 28 1.14 4.62 2.72
CA LYS A 28 0.49 5.35 1.63
C LYS A 28 1.06 4.90 0.29
N ILE A 29 0.21 4.63 -0.70
CA ILE A 29 0.65 4.32 -2.06
C ILE A 29 1.57 5.40 -2.62
N ARG A 30 1.32 6.65 -2.25
CA ARG A 30 2.14 7.80 -2.65
C ARG A 30 3.58 7.72 -2.16
N ASN A 31 3.82 7.07 -1.01
CA ASN A 31 5.14 6.81 -0.43
C ASN A 31 5.77 5.51 -0.97
N VAL A 32 4.99 4.61 -1.55
CA VAL A 32 5.48 3.37 -2.16
C VAL A 32 5.81 3.62 -3.62
N ARG A 33 6.91 4.34 -3.85
CA ARG A 33 7.48 4.63 -5.17
C ARG A 33 8.88 4.06 -5.27
N GLU A 34 9.30 3.77 -6.49
CA GLU A 34 10.64 3.27 -6.78
C GLU A 34 11.70 4.22 -6.21
N GLY A 35 12.66 3.67 -5.46
CA GLY A 35 13.72 4.44 -4.81
C GLY A 35 13.29 5.16 -3.51
N THR A 36 12.03 5.05 -3.09
CA THR A 36 11.59 5.64 -1.81
C THR A 36 11.95 4.72 -0.64
N GLN A 37 12.41 5.29 0.46
CA GLN A 37 12.67 4.56 1.69
C GLN A 37 11.65 4.96 2.76
N VAL A 38 11.04 3.98 3.42
CA VAL A 38 10.17 4.21 4.57
C VAL A 38 10.70 3.48 5.78
N GLN A 39 10.36 3.97 6.96
CA GLN A 39 10.68 3.26 8.20
C GLN A 39 9.46 2.46 8.64
N CYS A 40 9.69 1.20 8.99
CA CYS A 40 8.65 0.39 9.62
C CYS A 40 8.25 1.03 10.97
N PRO A 41 6.97 1.32 11.21
CA PRO A 41 6.53 1.97 12.45
C PRO A 41 6.69 1.10 13.70
N ASN A 42 6.93 -0.22 13.53
CA ASN A 42 7.05 -1.15 14.65
C ASN A 42 8.50 -1.42 15.09
N CYS A 43 9.46 -1.41 14.16
CA CYS A 43 10.84 -1.77 14.46
C CYS A 43 11.87 -0.76 13.94
N ASN A 44 11.39 0.36 13.40
CA ASN A 44 12.17 1.45 12.79
C ASN A 44 13.17 0.98 11.71
N ARG A 45 12.95 -0.22 11.17
CA ARG A 45 13.75 -0.75 10.07
C ARG A 45 13.48 0.09 8.83
N LEU A 46 14.55 0.53 8.19
CA LEU A 46 14.49 1.17 6.88
C LEU A 46 14.15 0.11 5.82
N ILE A 47 13.07 0.38 5.09
CA ILE A 47 12.52 -0.45 4.04
C ILE A 47 12.61 0.37 2.75
N THR A 48 13.43 -0.07 1.82
CA THR A 48 13.54 0.55 0.51
C THR A 48 12.47 -0.06 -0.41
N PHE A 49 11.66 0.78 -1.04
CA PHE A 49 10.72 0.39 -2.08
C PHE A 49 11.39 0.49 -3.44
N SER A 50 11.95 -0.62 -3.90
CA SER A 50 12.47 -0.74 -5.27
C SER A 50 12.06 -2.10 -5.86
N THR A 51 11.98 -2.18 -7.19
CA THR A 51 11.83 -3.45 -7.92
C THR A 51 12.92 -4.46 -7.56
N ASP A 52 14.12 -3.96 -7.30
CA ASP A 52 15.31 -4.72 -6.95
C ASP A 52 15.46 -4.93 -5.43
N SER A 53 14.44 -4.58 -4.64
CA SER A 53 14.50 -4.81 -3.19
C SER A 53 14.51 -6.30 -2.89
N ALA A 54 15.45 -6.73 -2.04
CA ALA A 54 15.54 -8.12 -1.55
C ALA A 54 14.35 -8.51 -0.65
N ASP A 55 13.59 -7.53 -0.16
CA ASP A 55 12.43 -7.75 0.70
C ASP A 55 11.21 -8.20 -0.10
N LEU A 56 10.86 -9.49 -0.01
CA LEU A 56 9.66 -10.05 -0.66
C LEU A 56 8.36 -9.34 -0.24
N GLY A 57 8.26 -8.88 1.01
CA GLY A 57 7.10 -8.12 1.50
C GLY A 57 6.93 -6.78 0.79
N VAL A 58 8.05 -6.15 0.43
CA VAL A 58 8.09 -4.92 -0.35
C VAL A 58 7.75 -5.18 -1.79
N GLN A 59 8.34 -6.19 -2.42
CA GLN A 59 8.04 -6.54 -3.82
C GLN A 59 6.55 -6.84 -4.03
N ARG A 60 5.92 -7.54 -3.09
CA ARG A 60 4.47 -7.79 -3.12
C ARG A 60 3.67 -6.50 -3.03
N ALA A 61 4.00 -5.64 -2.07
CA ALA A 61 3.35 -4.35 -1.90
C ALA A 61 3.51 -3.44 -3.13
N PHE A 62 4.69 -3.44 -3.73
CA PHE A 62 5.02 -2.66 -4.92
C PHE A 62 4.26 -3.15 -6.16
N THR A 63 4.16 -4.47 -6.32
CA THR A 63 3.35 -5.10 -7.37
C THR A 63 1.89 -4.71 -7.24
N GLU A 64 1.36 -4.71 -6.01
CA GLU A 64 -0.02 -4.33 -5.74
C GLU A 64 -0.28 -2.85 -6.06
N VAL A 65 0.62 -1.95 -5.66
CA VAL A 65 0.58 -0.53 -6.06
C VAL A 65 0.55 -0.38 -7.57
N ARG A 66 1.39 -1.12 -8.28
CA ARG A 66 1.44 -1.08 -9.74
C ARG A 66 0.12 -1.56 -10.35
N ARG A 67 -0.48 -2.62 -9.81
CA ARG A 67 -1.81 -3.09 -10.24
C ARG A 67 -2.89 -2.04 -10.01
N ILE A 68 -2.91 -1.42 -8.83
CA ILE A 68 -3.85 -0.34 -8.50
C ILE A 68 -3.69 0.84 -9.45
N LYS A 69 -2.45 1.27 -9.71
CA LYS A 69 -2.15 2.37 -10.65
C LYS A 69 -2.54 2.03 -12.09
N ASN A 70 -2.40 0.76 -12.47
CA ASN A 70 -2.77 0.25 -13.78
C ASN A 70 -4.26 -0.12 -13.88
N GLY A 71 -5.07 0.10 -12.84
CA GLY A 71 -6.51 -0.19 -12.84
C GLY A 71 -6.88 -1.67 -12.70
N LEU A 72 -5.92 -2.54 -12.37
CA LEU A 72 -6.12 -4.00 -12.23
C LEU A 72 -6.46 -4.39 -10.78
N MET A 73 -7.42 -3.71 -10.16
CA MET A 73 -7.73 -3.96 -8.76
C MET A 73 -8.71 -5.13 -8.58
N LEU A 74 -8.22 -6.28 -8.10
CA LEU A 74 -9.06 -7.31 -7.47
C LEU A 74 -9.47 -6.77 -6.10
N SER A 75 -10.77 -6.61 -5.91
CA SER A 75 -11.44 -6.04 -4.74
C SER A 75 -11.03 -6.70 -3.42
N ILE A 76 -9.96 -6.22 -2.78
CA ILE A 76 -9.63 -6.56 -1.40
C ILE A 76 -9.61 -5.25 -0.60
N HIS A 77 -10.73 -4.53 -0.64
CA HIS A 77 -11.05 -3.52 0.37
C HIS A 77 -11.84 -4.19 1.49
N ARG A 78 -11.12 -4.66 2.51
CA ARG A 78 -11.68 -4.82 3.86
C ARG A 78 -11.00 -3.82 4.80
N SER A 79 -11.38 -2.56 4.59
CA SER A 79 -11.50 -1.56 5.66
C SER A 79 -13.01 -1.28 5.61
N SER A 80 -13.86 -1.75 6.52
CA SER A 80 -13.83 -1.54 7.97
C SER A 80 -13.38 -0.12 8.29
N ASP A 81 -14.05 0.85 7.67
CA ASP A 81 -14.35 2.12 8.31
C ASP A 81 -15.76 1.92 8.91
N ASP A 82 -15.79 1.20 10.04
CA ASP A 82 -16.89 1.23 11.00
C ASP A 82 -16.65 2.51 11.83
N ASP A 83 -17.12 3.63 11.33
CA ASP A 83 -17.30 4.84 12.14
C ASP A 83 -18.81 4.96 12.34
N GLY A 84 -19.29 4.26 13.37
CA GLY A 84 -20.60 4.51 13.92
C GLY A 84 -20.67 5.93 14.47
N LEU A 85 -21.62 6.71 13.97
CA LEU A 85 -22.70 7.31 14.75
C LEU A 85 -23.80 7.84 13.82
#